data_AF-A0A2V6BGF6-F1
#
_entry.id   AF-A0A2V6BGF6-F1
#
_cell.length_a   1.000
_cell.length_b   1.000
_cell.length_c   1.000
_cell.angle_alpha   90.00
_cell.angle_beta   90.00
_cell.angle_gamma   90.00
#
_symmetry.space_group_name_H-M   'P 1'
#
loop_
_entity.id
_entity.type
_entity.pdbx_description
1 polymer ?
#
loop_
_entity_poly.entity_id
_entity_poly.type
_entity_poly.pdbx_seq_one_letter_code
_entity_poly.pdbx_strand_id
1 'polypeptide(L)'
;QRRRIDSCDYILSGIPFSILKIEKKRSLLQKTHDALAPGGSFIIYQVTNELKQHATLFEHAESEYFLQNIPPMFITVFQKKHPLGHGKSVSLQGANYNVGAHRSA
;
A
#
# COMPACT_ATOMS: atom_id res chain seq x y z
N GLN A 1 25.12 0.82 -0.93
CA GLN A 1 25.15 0.92 0.55
C GLN A 1 23.94 0.14 1.10
N ARG A 2 24.15 -0.97 1.81
CA ARG A 2 23.06 -1.73 2.45
C ARG A 2 22.73 -1.03 3.77
N ARG A 3 21.55 -0.43 3.89
CA ARG A 3 21.05 0.09 5.18
C ARG A 3 20.65 -1.13 6.01
N ARG A 4 21.09 -1.24 7.28
CA ARG A 4 20.73 -2.34 8.20
C ARG A 4 19.29 -2.18 8.68
N ILE A 5 18.33 -2.32 7.77
CA ILE A 5 16.90 -2.27 8.05
C ILE A 5 16.39 -3.69 7.84
N ASP A 6 16.06 -4.37 8.94
CA ASP A 6 15.59 -5.75 8.91
C ASP A 6 14.14 -5.85 8.43
N SER A 7 13.32 -4.84 8.75
CA SER A 7 11.94 -4.70 8.29
C SER A 7 11.47 -3.25 8.29
N CYS A 8 10.41 -2.96 7.54
CA CYS A 8 9.77 -1.64 7.46
C CYS A 8 8.33 -1.68 7.99
N ASP A 9 7.90 -0.63 8.68
CA ASP A 9 6.49 -0.44 9.06
C ASP A 9 5.65 -0.01 7.84
N TYR A 10 6.24 0.77 6.94
CA TYR A 10 5.59 1.26 5.73
C TYR A 10 6.51 1.15 4.52
N ILE A 11 5.93 0.74 3.39
CA ILE A 11 6.57 0.81 2.08
C ILE A 11 5.66 1.65 1.17
N LEU A 12 6.19 2.74 0.62
CA LEU A 12 5.50 3.58 -0.34
C LEU A 12 6.07 3.34 -1.74
N SER A 13 5.21 3.05 -2.72
CA SER A 13 5.63 2.84 -4.11
C SER A 13 4.91 3.78 -5.06
N GLY A 14 5.68 4.45 -5.91
CA GLY A 14 5.19 5.22 -7.06
C GLY A 14 5.46 4.55 -8.41
N ILE A 15 5.91 3.29 -8.43
CA ILE A 15 6.22 2.64 -9.70
C ILE A 15 4.92 2.30 -10.47
N PRO A 16 4.90 2.48 -11.80
CA PRO A 16 3.76 2.07 -12.61
C PRO A 16 3.73 0.53 -12.68
N PHE A 17 2.86 -0.12 -11.91
CA PHE A 17 2.76 -1.58 -11.94
C PHE A 17 2.22 -2.09 -13.27
N SER A 18 1.39 -1.32 -13.99
CA SER A 18 0.77 -1.73 -15.25
C SER A 18 1.77 -2.16 -16.33
N ILE A 19 2.99 -1.60 -16.33
CA ILE A 19 4.03 -1.95 -17.31
C ILE A 19 4.84 -3.21 -16.95
N LEU A 20 4.67 -3.72 -15.73
CA LEU A 20 5.40 -4.89 -15.25
C LEU A 20 4.72 -6.18 -15.72
N LYS A 21 5.52 -7.12 -16.25
CA LYS A 21 5.06 -8.49 -16.52
C LYS A 21 4.58 -9.15 -15.22
N ILE A 22 3.58 -10.03 -15.32
CA ILE A 22 2.94 -10.69 -14.17
C ILE A 22 3.93 -11.31 -13.18
N GLU A 23 4.97 -11.99 -13.67
CA GLU A 23 5.99 -12.62 -12.82
C GLU A 23 6.82 -11.60 -12.03
N LYS A 24 7.12 -10.45 -12.65
CA LYS A 24 7.81 -9.35 -11.97
C LYS A 24 6.88 -8.68 -10.94
N LYS A 25 5.60 -8.51 -11.25
CA LYS A 25 4.59 -7.99 -10.31
C LYS A 25 4.53 -8.87 -9.05
N ARG A 26 4.38 -10.19 -9.23
CA ARG A 26 4.31 -11.17 -8.13
C ARG A 26 5.59 -11.20 -7.30
N SER A 27 6.75 -11.28 -7.95
CA SER A 27 8.04 -11.28 -7.27
C SER A 27 8.27 -10.00 -6.46
N LEU A 28 7.86 -8.84 -7.00
CA LEU A 28 7.95 -7.58 -6.28
C LEU A 28 7.01 -7.57 -5.07
N LEU A 29 5.75 -7.96 -5.24
CA LEU A 29 4.78 -8.05 -4.14
C LEU A 29 5.27 -8.97 -3.02
N GLN A 30 5.87 -10.11 -3.36
CA GLN A 30 6.46 -11.02 -2.38
C GLN A 30 7.60 -10.34 -1.60
N LYS A 31 8.56 -9.72 -2.31
CA LYS A 31 9.68 -9.03 -1.65
C LYS A 31 9.22 -7.86 -0.78
N THR A 32 8.21 -7.12 -1.24
CA THR A 32 7.57 -6.05 -0.46
C THR A 32 6.93 -6.61 0.80
N HIS A 33 6.16 -7.69 0.69
CA HIS A 33 5.55 -8.35 1.84
C HIS A 33 6.60 -8.87 2.83
N ASP A 34 7.69 -9.47 2.35
CA ASP A 34 8.76 -10.01 3.20
C ASP A 34 9.52 -8.91 3.93
N ALA A 35 9.71 -7.76 3.28
CA ALA A 35 10.35 -6.59 3.88
C ALA A 35 9.47 -5.84 4.89
N LEU A 36 8.16 -6.11 4.93
CA LEU A 36 7.28 -5.49 5.93
C LEU A 36 7.37 -6.20 7.28
N ALA A 37 7.39 -5.40 8.34
CA ALA A 37 7.15 -5.88 9.70
C ALA A 37 5.71 -6.44 9.80
N PRO A 38 5.44 -7.35 10.76
CA PRO A 38 4.07 -7.70 11.15
C PRO A 38 3.17 -6.46 11.35
N GLY A 39 1.98 -6.44 10.75
CA GLY A 39 1.08 -5.29 10.82
C GLY A 39 1.47 -4.10 9.93
N GLY A 40 2.61 -4.17 9.23
CA GLY A 40 3.08 -3.12 8.34
C GLY A 40 2.21 -2.97 7.09
N SER A 41 2.31 -1.80 6.44
CA SER A 41 1.47 -1.44 5.28
C SER A 41 2.29 -1.13 4.03
N PHE A 42 1.83 -1.64 2.89
CA PHE A 42 2.30 -1.27 1.57
C PHE A 42 1.32 -0.31 0.92
N ILE A 43 1.77 0.90 0.60
CA ILE A 43 0.97 1.98 0.04
C ILE A 43 1.42 2.24 -1.39
N ILE A 44 0.47 2.38 -2.30
CA ILE A 44 0.77 2.61 -3.70
C ILE A 44 -0.21 3.58 -4.37
N TYR A 45 0.34 4.43 -5.25
CA TYR A 45 -0.43 5.31 -6.13
C TYR A 45 -0.52 4.68 -7.52
N GLN A 46 -1.74 4.50 -8.03
CA GLN A 46 -1.99 3.82 -9.31
C GLN A 46 -3.04 4.54 -10.14
N VAL A 47 -2.87 4.54 -11.46
CA VAL A 47 -3.92 4.98 -12.38
C VAL A 47 -5.03 3.92 -12.48
N THR A 48 -4.68 2.64 -12.37
CA THR A 48 -5.61 1.51 -12.49
C THR A 48 -5.46 0.55 -11.31
N ASN A 49 -6.56 -0.11 -10.93
CA ASN A 49 -6.61 -1.00 -9.77
C ASN A 49 -6.15 -2.45 -10.06
N GLU A 50 -5.42 -2.65 -11.15
CA GLU A 50 -4.99 -3.96 -11.67
C GLU A 50 -4.12 -4.73 -10.66
N LEU A 51 -3.43 -4.04 -9.74
CA LEU A 51 -2.54 -4.71 -8.81
C LEU A 51 -3.28 -5.55 -7.77
N LYS A 52 -4.51 -5.18 -7.39
CA LYS A 52 -5.27 -5.86 -6.34
C LYS A 52 -5.43 -7.36 -6.59
N GLN A 53 -5.72 -7.77 -7.83
CA GLN A 53 -5.87 -9.19 -8.20
C GLN A 53 -4.57 -10.01 -8.06
N HIS A 54 -3.41 -9.35 -7.94
CA HIS A 54 -2.12 -10.03 -7.81
C HIS A 54 -1.58 -9.96 -6.38
N ALA A 55 -2.10 -9.06 -5.55
CA ALA A 55 -1.69 -8.82 -4.17
C ALA A 55 -2.35 -9.79 -3.16
N THR A 56 -2.46 -11.08 -3.53
CA THR A 56 -3.10 -12.14 -2.72
C THR A 56 -2.40 -12.43 -1.38
N LEU A 57 -1.16 -11.94 -1.21
CA LEU A 57 -0.38 -12.08 0.03
C LEU A 57 -0.87 -11.15 1.15
N PHE A 58 -1.64 -10.12 0.81
CA PHE A 58 -2.16 -9.14 1.77
C PHE A 58 -3.60 -9.47 2.13
N GLU A 59 -3.89 -9.56 3.42
CA GLU A 59 -5.22 -9.95 3.94
C GLU A 59 -6.26 -8.83 3.75
N HIS A 60 -5.80 -7.58 3.78
CA HIS A 60 -6.66 -6.40 3.65
C HIS A 60 -6.10 -5.42 2.62
N ALA A 61 -7.00 -4.83 1.83
CA ALA A 61 -6.65 -3.89 0.76
C ALA A 61 -7.72 -2.79 0.58
N GLU A 62 -7.45 -1.59 1.09
CA GLU A 62 -8.35 -0.43 0.92
C GLU A 62 -7.92 0.41 -0.27
N SER A 63 -8.85 1.05 -0.98
CA SER A 63 -8.48 2.03 -2.01
C SER A 63 -9.41 3.21 -2.09
N GLU A 64 -8.79 4.36 -2.26
CA GLU A 64 -9.45 5.65 -2.35
C GLU A 64 -9.05 6.35 -3.65
N TYR A 65 -10.00 7.00 -4.28
CA TYR A 65 -9.82 7.69 -5.56
C TYR A 65 -9.77 9.20 -5.33
N PHE A 66 -8.69 9.84 -5.77
CA PHE A 66 -8.44 11.26 -5.51
C PHE A 66 -8.53 12.08 -6.78
N LEU A 67 -9.63 12.82 -6.94
CA LEU A 67 -9.92 13.68 -8.10
C LEU A 67 -9.01 14.91 -8.22
N GLN A 68 -8.38 15.35 -7.12
CA GLN A 68 -7.43 16.47 -7.15
C GLN A 68 -6.08 16.09 -7.78
N ASN A 69 -5.79 14.79 -7.92
CA ASN A 69 -4.65 14.34 -8.72
C ASN A 69 -5.00 14.58 -10.20
N ILE A 70 -4.11 15.24 -10.94
CA ILE A 70 -4.19 15.33 -12.41
C ILE A 70 -3.02 14.54 -12.98
N PRO A 71 -3.25 13.36 -13.61
CA PRO A 71 -4.51 12.61 -13.73
C PRO A 71 -4.96 11.99 -12.40
N PRO A 72 -6.27 11.68 -12.21
CA PRO A 72 -6.75 11.04 -10.98
C PRO A 72 -6.04 9.72 -10.69
N MET A 73 -5.72 9.49 -9.41
CA MET A 73 -5.00 8.30 -8.96
C MET A 73 -5.77 7.61 -7.84
N PHE A 74 -5.71 6.28 -7.85
CA PHE A 74 -6.06 5.43 -6.73
C PHE A 74 -4.89 5.37 -5.76
N ILE A 75 -5.15 5.60 -4.48
CA ILE A 75 -4.25 5.20 -3.41
C ILE A 75 -4.75 3.86 -2.91
N THR A 76 -3.91 2.83 -2.94
CA THR A 76 -4.23 1.52 -2.37
C THR A 76 -3.31 1.24 -1.19
N VAL A 77 -3.89 0.83 -0.06
CA VAL A 77 -3.16 0.42 1.15
C VAL A 77 -3.39 -1.07 1.36
N PHE A 78 -2.31 -1.84 1.30
CA PHE A 78 -2.27 -3.27 1.56
C PHE A 78 -1.66 -3.53 2.94
N GLN A 79 -2.29 -4.34 3.79
CA GLN A 79 -1.80 -4.64 5.13
C GLN A 79 -1.29 -6.07 5.25
N LYS A 80 -0.10 -6.22 5.87
CA LYS A 80 0.48 -7.52 6.24
C LYS A 80 -0.10 -7.96 7.58
N LYS A 81 -0.54 -9.22 7.67
CA LYS A 81 -1.12 -9.80 8.87
C LYS A 81 -0.16 -9.74 10.06
N HIS A 82 -0.69 -9.46 11.26
CA HIS A 82 0.04 -9.61 12.50
C HIS A 82 -0.05 -11.09 12.97
N PRO A 83 1.07 -11.79 13.25
CA PRO A 83 1.07 -13.22 13.60
C PRO A 83 0.29 -13.57 14.87
N LEU A 84 0.09 -12.62 15.79
CA LEU A 84 -0.55 -12.83 17.09
C LEU A 84 -1.40 -11.62 17.46
N GLY A 85 -2.72 -11.79 17.55
CA GLY A 85 -3.60 -10.82 18.20
C GLY A 85 -5.00 -10.71 17.59
N HIS A 86 -6.01 -11.03 18.39
CA HIS A 86 -7.32 -10.39 18.38
C HIS A 86 -7.20 -8.87 18.68
N GLY A 87 -6.37 -8.17 17.91
CA GLY A 87 -6.24 -6.72 17.95
C GLY A 87 -7.19 -6.18 16.91
N LYS A 88 -8.07 -5.27 17.33
CA LYS A 88 -9.03 -4.54 16.51
C LYS A 88 -8.46 -4.34 15.10
N SER A 89 -9.19 -4.81 14.08
CA SER A 89 -9.07 -4.24 12.74
C SER A 89 -9.10 -2.73 12.97
N VAL A 90 -7.94 -2.08 12.85
CA VAL A 90 -7.92 -0.63 12.71
C VAL A 90 -8.50 -0.46 11.33
N SER A 91 -9.82 -0.35 11.29
CA SER A 91 -10.50 0.19 10.14
C SER A 91 -9.82 1.54 9.93
N LEU A 92 -9.11 1.63 8.80
CA LEU A 92 -8.56 2.89 8.33
C LEU A 92 -9.67 3.93 8.09
N GLN A 93 -10.93 3.50 8.20
CA GLN A 93 -12.15 4.30 8.39
C GLN A 93 -12.10 5.34 9.53
N GLY A 94 -11.14 5.27 10.45
CA GLY A 94 -10.93 6.27 11.51
C GLY A 94 -9.75 7.23 11.29
N ALA A 95 -8.86 6.95 10.33
CA ALA A 95 -7.89 7.95 9.90
C ALA A 95 -8.63 8.91 8.98
N ASN A 96 -9.22 9.95 9.57
CA ASN A 96 -9.58 11.15 8.82
C ASN A 96 -8.30 11.68 8.16
N TYR A 97 -7.99 11.21 6.95
CA TYR A 97 -7.05 11.89 6.07
C TYR A 97 -7.74 13.17 5.61
N ASN A 98 -7.83 14.14 6.52
CA ASN A 98 -8.38 15.43 6.22
C ASN A 98 -7.29 16.25 5.52
N VAL A 99 -6.94 15.83 4.30
CA VAL A 99 -5.95 16.52 3.45
C VAL A 99 -6.56 17.80 2.83
N GLY A 100 -7.86 18.04 3.06
CA GLY A 100 -8.52 19.30 2.68
C GLY A 100 -8.14 20.51 3.54
N ALA A 101 -7.57 20.31 4.72
CA ALA A 101 -7.33 21.40 5.68
C ALA A 101 -6.05 22.23 5.43
N HIS A 102 -5.19 21.85 4.48
CA HIS A 102 -4.00 22.63 4.10
C HIS A 102 -4.16 23.40 2.78
N ARG A 103 -5.39 23.75 2.40
CA ARG A 103 -5.66 24.78 1.38
C ARG A 103 -5.72 26.15 2.04
N SER A 104 -4.56 26.71 2.36
CA SER A 104 -4.41 28.15 2.64
C SER A 104 -2.99 28.57 2.27
N ALA A 105 -2.81 28.82 0.97
CA ALA A 105 -1.93 29.83 0.36
C ALA A 105 -2.06 29.70 -1.16
#